data_AF-A0A166DMX2-F1
#
_entry.id   AF-A0A166DMX2-F1
#
_cell.length_a   1.000
_cell.length_b   1.000
_cell.length_c   1.000
_cell.angle_alpha   90.00
_cell.angle_beta   90.00
_cell.angle_gamma   90.00
#
_symmetry.space_group_name_H-M   'P 1'
#
loop_
_entity.id
_entity.type
_entity.pdbx_description
1 polymer ?
#
loop_
_entity_poly.entity_id
_entity_poly.type
_entity_poly.pdbx_seq_one_letter_code
_entity_poly.pdbx_strand_id
1 'polypeptide(L)'
;MSKLTKGRVKTFPASNIPKLHTLEPPTPLPDYVTPPGSSQPRSSASIAKDMLSVDDGDFLTRRLTLTSEKGHLINAVRYDKNLAAQVAKSLVDTGIVPVELYSSFHLEHPSNLICIADGLHPLFDTYGVYAYLPSDASMDALLAVIKSRNEAWQRGIDELNPSISGQIRDFIGWMPSDVWSELTYEIALLLPEHFLPFEQELLIRDLTTPHISYIRTKVVDKELRIIPTQPDAEPSIYPPFPHSTQRSGSDRVNPFFVCINASDKYEHHCLKYGTGTMSPRVDALLQKAARIVELVFAELEPAPNSYCGKRKTEQETAKLEQKREREEEKGAREGGGGGRRTRSRTMHDAVEGGLSEAIEGTHIKLVGQVKSMEVVRELGSAFFPRPTADPCPIDSAAGFLSNTVLSDTALEEDGDTFNMSKED
;
A
#
# COMPACT_ATOMS: atom_id res chain seq x y z
N MET A 1 11.37 5.00 -0.13
CA MET A 1 12.24 3.97 -0.74
C MET A 1 11.77 2.58 -0.33
N SER A 2 11.44 1.69 -1.27
CA SER A 2 11.05 0.32 -0.93
C SER A 2 12.17 -0.70 -1.12
N LYS A 3 12.15 -1.79 -0.34
CA LYS A 3 13.03 -2.95 -0.45
C LYS A 3 12.21 -4.23 -0.30
N LEU A 4 12.63 -5.30 -0.97
CA LEU A 4 12.07 -6.64 -0.76
C LEU A 4 12.91 -7.37 0.29
N THR A 5 12.30 -7.77 1.41
CA THR A 5 12.96 -8.53 2.47
C THR A 5 12.14 -9.78 2.76
N LYS A 6 12.69 -10.96 2.42
CA LYS A 6 11.99 -12.26 2.57
C LYS A 6 10.60 -12.27 1.91
N GLY A 7 10.51 -11.79 0.66
CA GLY A 7 9.24 -11.71 -0.08
C GLY A 7 8.27 -10.62 0.40
N ARG A 8 8.54 -9.95 1.53
CA ARG A 8 7.76 -8.80 2.01
C ARG A 8 8.32 -7.51 1.44
N VAL A 9 7.43 -6.69 0.90
CA VAL A 9 7.75 -5.32 0.49
C VAL A 9 7.79 -4.44 1.75
N LYS A 10 8.89 -3.75 1.98
CA LYS A 10 9.05 -2.74 3.02
C LYS A 10 9.30 -1.38 2.38
N THR A 11 8.61 -0.35 2.83
CA THR A 11 8.77 1.05 2.43
C THR A 11 9.46 1.85 3.55
N PHE A 12 10.38 2.74 3.19
CA PHE A 12 11.16 3.54 4.13
C PHE A 12 11.03 5.02 3.77
N PRO A 13 10.90 5.92 4.77
CA PRO A 13 11.09 7.35 4.52
C PRO A 13 12.50 7.59 3.97
N ALA A 14 12.62 8.53 3.05
CA ALA A 14 13.87 8.80 2.34
C ALA A 14 14.86 9.60 3.20
N SER A 15 14.37 10.35 4.18
CA SER A 15 15.18 11.34 4.90
C SER A 15 14.85 11.43 6.38
N ASN A 16 15.83 11.93 7.14
CA ASN A 16 15.58 12.42 8.49
C ASN A 16 14.73 13.69 8.44
N ILE A 17 13.88 13.84 9.46
CA ILE A 17 12.98 14.99 9.57
C ILE A 17 13.79 16.18 10.09
N PRO A 18 13.69 17.35 9.44
CA PRO A 18 14.29 18.59 9.96
C PRO A 18 13.77 18.88 11.36
N LYS A 19 14.62 19.37 12.26
CA LYS A 19 14.18 19.72 13.62
C LYS A 19 13.26 20.94 13.55
N LEU A 20 12.09 20.90 14.19
CA LEU A 20 11.12 22.00 14.20
C LEU A 20 11.71 23.38 14.53
N HIS A 21 12.61 23.49 15.50
CA HIS A 21 13.25 24.77 15.87
C HIS A 21 14.18 25.36 14.81
N THR A 22 14.49 24.60 13.75
CA THR A 22 15.22 25.11 12.58
C THR A 22 14.31 25.60 11.47
N LEU A 23 13.00 25.37 11.58
CA LEU A 23 12.02 25.87 10.64
C LEU A 23 11.62 27.28 11.09
N GLU A 24 11.87 28.26 10.25
CA GLU A 24 11.26 29.58 10.43
C GLU A 24 9.75 29.46 10.16
N PRO A 25 8.89 30.21 10.89
CA PRO A 25 7.48 30.29 10.54
C PRO A 25 7.38 30.68 9.06
N PRO A 26 6.53 30.03 8.27
CA PRO A 26 6.39 30.41 6.87
C PRO A 26 5.96 31.87 6.83
N THR A 27 6.85 32.72 6.32
CA THR A 27 6.51 34.10 5.97
C THR A 27 5.27 34.00 5.08
N PRO A 28 4.15 34.68 5.40
CA PRO A 28 2.95 34.65 4.57
C PRO A 28 3.39 34.95 3.14
N LEU A 29 3.27 33.93 2.29
CA LEU A 29 3.76 34.04 0.93
C LEU A 29 2.98 35.18 0.28
N PRO A 30 3.64 36.23 -0.24
CA PRO A 30 2.96 37.18 -1.10
C PRO A 30 2.30 36.37 -2.21
N ASP A 31 1.08 36.75 -2.59
CA ASP A 31 0.30 36.11 -3.67
C ASP A 31 1.24 35.56 -4.73
N TYR A 32 1.21 34.25 -4.96
CA TYR A 32 2.15 33.52 -5.80
C TYR A 32 2.19 34.13 -7.21
N VAL A 33 3.02 35.15 -7.40
CA VAL A 33 3.44 35.64 -8.70
C VAL A 33 4.60 34.75 -9.08
N THR A 34 4.30 33.68 -9.82
CA THR A 34 5.29 32.78 -10.38
C THR A 34 6.35 33.62 -11.11
N PRO A 35 7.64 33.57 -10.72
CA PRO A 35 8.68 34.34 -11.38
C PRO A 35 8.72 33.97 -12.87
N PRO A 36 8.56 34.92 -13.80
CA PRO A 36 8.67 34.64 -15.22
C PRO A 36 10.13 34.33 -15.53
N GLY A 37 10.49 33.03 -15.66
CA GLY A 37 11.86 32.64 -16.04
C GLY A 37 12.37 31.28 -15.58
N SER A 38 11.65 30.52 -14.74
CA SER A 38 12.04 29.14 -14.41
C SER A 38 11.70 28.19 -15.57
N SER A 39 12.66 27.96 -16.47
CA SER A 39 12.53 27.14 -17.67
C SER A 39 12.62 25.63 -17.45
N GLN A 40 12.70 25.16 -16.21
CA GLN A 40 12.40 23.76 -15.91
C GLN A 40 10.90 23.65 -15.61
N PRO A 41 10.07 23.19 -16.56
CA PRO A 41 8.74 22.75 -16.20
C PRO A 41 8.91 21.66 -15.15
N ARG A 42 8.43 21.91 -13.92
CA ARG A 42 8.29 20.80 -12.96
C ARG A 42 7.45 19.76 -13.70
N SER A 43 8.01 18.59 -13.95
CA SER A 43 7.37 17.47 -14.65
C SER A 43 6.06 17.00 -13.97
N SER A 44 5.67 17.62 -12.85
CA SER A 44 4.43 17.40 -12.12
C SER A 44 3.19 17.89 -12.87
N ALA A 45 3.26 18.93 -13.72
CA ALA A 45 2.05 19.50 -14.32
C ALA A 45 1.30 18.53 -15.27
N SER A 46 2.00 17.70 -16.05
CA SER A 46 1.34 16.70 -16.89
C SER A 46 0.80 15.52 -16.07
N ILE A 47 1.54 15.11 -15.04
CA ILE A 47 1.19 13.99 -14.17
C ILE A 47 -0.02 14.34 -13.29
N ALA A 48 -0.09 15.59 -12.82
CA ALA A 48 -1.24 16.10 -12.08
C ALA A 48 -2.50 16.07 -12.97
N LYS A 49 -2.39 16.45 -14.25
CA LYS A 49 -3.53 16.43 -15.18
C LYS A 49 -4.09 15.01 -15.37
N ASP A 50 -3.23 14.01 -15.54
CA ASP A 50 -3.66 12.62 -15.70
C ASP A 50 -4.32 12.10 -14.42
N MET A 51 -3.76 12.37 -13.24
CA MET A 51 -4.37 11.99 -11.97
C MET A 51 -5.69 12.71 -11.71
N LEU A 52 -5.78 14.01 -11.98
CA LEU A 52 -7.01 14.80 -11.84
C LEU A 52 -8.10 14.44 -12.85
N SER A 53 -7.77 13.66 -13.89
CA SER A 53 -8.78 13.10 -14.80
C SER A 53 -9.49 11.87 -14.23
N VAL A 54 -8.90 11.22 -13.22
CA VAL A 54 -9.47 10.03 -12.56
C VAL A 54 -9.83 10.27 -11.09
N ASP A 55 -9.26 11.28 -10.44
CA ASP A 55 -9.52 11.65 -9.05
C ASP A 55 -10.19 13.01 -8.91
N ASP A 56 -11.03 13.14 -7.88
CA ASP A 56 -11.72 14.40 -7.58
C ASP A 56 -10.87 15.35 -6.69
N GLY A 57 -9.55 15.20 -6.73
CA GLY A 57 -8.58 16.05 -6.03
C GLY A 57 -7.63 15.31 -5.11
N ASP A 58 -6.98 16.06 -4.23
CA ASP A 58 -6.12 15.53 -3.17
C ASP A 58 -6.85 14.51 -2.28
N PHE A 59 -6.17 13.43 -1.90
CA PHE A 59 -6.75 12.28 -1.22
C PHE A 59 -7.40 12.63 0.12
N LEU A 60 -6.86 13.60 0.87
CA LEU A 60 -7.38 14.05 2.17
C LEU A 60 -8.28 15.29 2.05
N THR A 61 -7.72 16.36 1.49
CA THR A 61 -8.33 17.68 1.44
C THR A 61 -9.36 17.81 0.33
N ARG A 62 -9.37 16.87 -0.64
CA ARG A 62 -10.27 16.87 -1.80
C ARG A 62 -10.20 18.16 -2.62
N ARG A 63 -9.07 18.86 -2.49
CA ARG A 63 -8.78 20.08 -3.24
C ARG A 63 -8.27 19.71 -4.61
N LEU A 64 -8.92 20.27 -5.62
CA LEU A 64 -8.46 20.21 -7.01
C LEU A 64 -7.45 21.34 -7.21
N THR A 65 -6.16 21.03 -7.13
CA THR A 65 -5.09 21.97 -7.45
C THR A 65 -4.16 21.40 -8.50
N LEU A 66 -3.75 22.23 -9.45
CA LEU A 66 -2.73 21.88 -10.44
C LEU A 66 -1.35 21.64 -9.81
N THR A 67 -1.17 22.08 -8.56
CA THR A 67 0.06 21.84 -7.80
C THR A 67 0.09 20.47 -7.12
N SER A 68 -1.00 19.69 -7.18
CA SER A 68 -1.01 18.37 -6.55
C SER A 68 0.05 17.46 -7.16
N GLU A 69 0.69 16.69 -6.29
CA GLU A 69 1.74 15.74 -6.61
C GLU A 69 1.22 14.30 -6.53
N LYS A 70 1.87 13.42 -7.26
CA LYS A 70 1.56 11.99 -7.29
C LYS A 70 2.25 11.28 -6.12
N GLY A 71 1.46 10.81 -5.16
CA GLY A 71 1.93 9.95 -4.08
C GLY A 71 1.86 8.48 -4.47
N HIS A 72 2.97 7.76 -4.26
CA HIS A 72 3.01 6.30 -4.39
C HIS A 72 2.82 5.64 -3.03
N LEU A 73 1.84 4.73 -2.92
CA LEU A 73 1.65 3.92 -1.71
C LEU A 73 2.81 2.91 -1.55
N ILE A 74 3.15 2.21 -2.64
CA ILE A 74 4.33 1.36 -2.73
C ILE A 74 5.40 2.06 -3.57
N ASN A 75 6.39 2.65 -2.92
CA ASN A 75 7.42 3.47 -3.56
C ASN A 75 8.73 2.70 -3.84
N ALA A 76 8.70 1.77 -4.80
CA ALA A 76 9.90 1.09 -5.31
C ALA A 76 10.42 1.65 -6.66
N VAL A 77 9.67 2.57 -7.29
CA VAL A 77 9.92 3.01 -8.69
C VAL A 77 11.12 3.94 -8.82
N ARG A 78 11.43 4.72 -7.78
CA ARG A 78 12.29 5.91 -7.93
C ARG A 78 13.75 5.65 -8.30
N TYR A 79 14.26 4.43 -8.14
CA TYR A 79 15.71 4.19 -8.27
C TYR A 79 16.10 2.94 -9.04
N ASP A 80 15.25 1.90 -9.06
CA ASP A 80 15.62 0.62 -9.68
C ASP A 80 14.40 -0.01 -10.37
N LYS A 81 14.42 -0.03 -11.70
CA LYS A 81 13.36 -0.61 -12.54
C LYS A 81 13.24 -2.13 -12.33
N ASN A 82 14.35 -2.82 -12.09
CA ASN A 82 14.35 -4.26 -11.87
C ASN A 82 13.72 -4.58 -10.51
N LEU A 83 14.09 -3.81 -9.47
CA LEU A 83 13.45 -3.92 -8.17
C LEU A 83 11.96 -3.60 -8.25
N ALA A 84 11.57 -2.54 -8.98
CA ALA A 84 10.16 -2.19 -9.19
C ALA A 84 9.38 -3.33 -9.84
N ALA A 85 9.94 -3.98 -10.87
CA ALA A 85 9.33 -5.15 -11.51
C ALA A 85 9.24 -6.36 -10.56
N GLN A 86 10.28 -6.63 -9.77
CA GLN A 86 10.26 -7.70 -8.76
C GLN A 86 9.21 -7.44 -7.67
N VAL A 87 9.11 -6.20 -7.20
CA VAL A 87 8.10 -5.79 -6.23
C VAL A 87 6.69 -5.94 -6.84
N ALA A 88 6.47 -5.45 -8.06
CA ALA A 88 5.19 -5.61 -8.74
C ALA A 88 4.79 -7.09 -8.87
N LYS A 89 5.72 -7.94 -9.33
CA LYS A 89 5.51 -9.39 -9.39
C LYS A 89 5.19 -9.98 -8.02
N SER A 90 5.92 -9.58 -6.98
CA SER A 90 5.68 -10.07 -5.62
C SER A 90 4.30 -9.69 -5.08
N LEU A 91 3.81 -8.48 -5.37
CA LEU A 91 2.47 -8.04 -4.96
C LEU A 91 1.37 -8.85 -5.66
N VAL A 92 1.58 -9.16 -6.95
CA VAL A 92 0.70 -10.05 -7.73
C VAL A 92 0.74 -11.48 -7.18
N ASP A 93 1.92 -12.05 -6.96
CA ASP A 93 2.09 -13.40 -6.41
C ASP A 93 1.47 -13.54 -5.01
N THR A 94 1.42 -12.44 -4.23
CA THR A 94 0.79 -12.40 -2.91
C THR A 94 -0.75 -12.41 -3.00
N GLY A 95 -1.32 -12.14 -4.17
CA GLY A 95 -2.78 -12.09 -4.39
C GLY A 95 -3.43 -10.79 -3.94
N ILE A 96 -2.66 -9.76 -3.60
CA ILE A 96 -3.22 -8.42 -3.28
C ILE A 96 -3.37 -7.55 -4.52
N VAL A 97 -3.04 -8.06 -5.70
CA VAL A 97 -3.39 -7.47 -6.99
C VAL A 97 -4.34 -8.46 -7.69
N PRO A 98 -5.46 -7.99 -8.27
CA PRO A 98 -6.38 -8.85 -9.00
C PRO A 98 -5.65 -9.64 -10.10
N VAL A 99 -6.02 -10.91 -10.28
CA VAL A 99 -5.37 -11.81 -11.24
C VAL A 99 -5.50 -11.31 -12.69
N GLU A 100 -6.55 -10.55 -12.99
CA GLU A 100 -6.77 -9.93 -14.29
C GLU A 100 -5.66 -8.94 -14.66
N LEU A 101 -4.96 -8.39 -13.67
CA LEU A 101 -3.84 -7.48 -13.86
C LEU A 101 -2.47 -8.17 -13.84
N TYR A 102 -2.41 -9.51 -13.77
CA TYR A 102 -1.15 -10.25 -13.59
C TYR A 102 -0.05 -9.83 -14.59
N SER A 103 -0.40 -9.61 -15.87
CA SER A 103 0.55 -9.25 -16.93
C SER A 103 0.71 -7.75 -17.16
N SER A 104 -0.22 -6.93 -16.66
CA SER A 104 -0.26 -5.48 -16.93
C SER A 104 0.06 -4.63 -15.69
N PHE A 105 0.07 -5.22 -14.50
CA PHE A 105 0.33 -4.50 -13.27
C PHE A 105 1.76 -3.98 -13.22
N HIS A 106 1.88 -2.71 -12.90
CA HIS A 106 3.13 -2.03 -12.60
C HIS A 106 2.89 -1.03 -11.47
N LEU A 107 3.94 -0.57 -10.81
CA LEU A 107 3.80 0.34 -9.66
C LEU A 107 3.28 1.76 -10.02
N GLU A 108 3.21 2.10 -11.31
CA GLU A 108 2.52 3.30 -11.80
C GLU A 108 1.01 3.08 -12.08
N HIS A 109 0.45 1.93 -11.69
CA HIS A 109 -0.96 1.62 -11.89
C HIS A 109 -1.82 2.48 -10.94
N PRO A 110 -2.99 3.00 -11.38
CA PRO A 110 -3.85 3.87 -10.56
C PRO A 110 -4.07 3.37 -9.13
N SER A 111 -4.29 2.07 -8.95
CA SER A 111 -4.49 1.46 -7.62
C SER A 111 -3.34 1.64 -6.60
N ASN A 112 -2.12 1.99 -7.04
CA ASN A 112 -0.97 2.31 -6.19
C ASN A 112 -0.76 3.82 -5.97
N LEU A 113 -1.58 4.66 -6.59
CA LEU A 113 -1.36 6.09 -6.71
C LEU A 113 -2.46 6.87 -6.04
N ILE A 114 -2.07 7.93 -5.36
CA ILE A 114 -2.97 8.92 -4.77
C ILE A 114 -2.51 10.33 -5.14
N CYS A 115 -3.45 11.25 -5.26
CA CYS A 115 -3.17 12.67 -5.42
C CYS A 115 -2.87 13.27 -4.04
N ILE A 116 -1.74 13.97 -3.87
CA ILE A 116 -1.37 14.61 -2.61
C ILE A 116 -1.05 16.08 -2.84
N ALA A 117 -1.56 16.99 -2.00
CA ALA A 117 -1.22 18.41 -2.06
C ALA A 117 0.30 18.62 -1.92
N ASP A 118 0.87 19.56 -2.67
CA ASP A 118 2.31 19.87 -2.73
C ASP A 118 2.99 20.00 -1.35
N GLY A 119 2.38 20.72 -0.41
CA GLY A 119 2.91 20.88 0.95
C GLY A 119 2.87 19.59 1.78
N LEU A 120 1.94 18.68 1.49
CA LEU A 120 1.76 17.44 2.25
C LEU A 120 2.56 16.27 1.66
N HIS A 121 2.87 16.29 0.36
CA HIS A 121 3.56 15.19 -0.30
C HIS A 121 4.95 14.86 0.30
N PRO A 122 5.84 15.83 0.60
CA PRO A 122 7.10 15.54 1.29
C PRO A 122 6.88 14.95 2.70
N LEU A 123 5.87 15.44 3.43
CA LEU A 123 5.52 14.93 4.76
C LEU A 123 5.05 13.47 4.70
N PHE A 124 4.29 13.12 3.66
CA PHE A 124 3.83 11.76 3.40
C PHE A 124 4.95 10.83 2.97
N ASP A 125 5.66 11.18 1.89
CA ASP A 125 6.53 10.24 1.17
C ASP A 125 7.99 10.29 1.64
N THR A 126 8.52 11.49 1.88
CA THR A 126 9.93 11.68 2.23
C THR A 126 10.16 11.47 3.72
N TYR A 127 9.29 12.05 4.56
CA TYR A 127 9.49 12.10 6.01
C TYR A 127 8.68 11.07 6.78
N GLY A 128 7.56 10.58 6.23
CA GLY A 128 6.68 9.64 6.93
C GLY A 128 6.04 10.23 8.18
N VAL A 129 5.73 11.53 8.16
CA VAL A 129 5.10 12.27 9.28
C VAL A 129 3.67 11.77 9.53
N TYR A 130 3.01 11.31 8.47
CA TYR A 130 1.67 10.76 8.54
C TYR A 130 1.48 9.61 7.55
N ALA A 131 0.43 8.83 7.76
CA ALA A 131 0.00 7.76 6.88
C ALA A 131 -1.52 7.84 6.66
N TYR A 132 -1.96 7.32 5.53
CA TYR A 132 -3.36 6.97 5.33
C TYR A 132 -3.56 5.51 5.70
N LEU A 133 -4.74 5.18 6.18
CA LEU A 133 -5.18 3.82 6.50
C LEU A 133 -6.65 3.66 6.15
N PRO A 134 -7.15 2.46 5.87
CA PRO A 134 -8.59 2.21 5.92
C PRO A 134 -9.12 2.53 7.33
N SER A 135 -10.39 2.93 7.43
CA SER A 135 -11.04 3.18 8.72
C SER A 135 -11.06 1.91 9.59
N ASP A 136 -11.33 2.05 10.88
CA ASP A 136 -11.35 0.90 11.80
C ASP A 136 -12.33 -0.20 11.33
N ALA A 137 -13.53 0.20 10.93
CA ALA A 137 -14.54 -0.70 10.38
C ALA A 137 -14.12 -1.33 9.04
N SER A 138 -13.51 -0.54 8.15
CA SER A 138 -12.95 -1.05 6.89
C SER A 138 -11.83 -2.06 7.13
N MET A 139 -10.96 -1.84 8.12
CA MET A 139 -9.91 -2.79 8.49
C MET A 139 -10.48 -4.08 9.06
N ASP A 140 -11.55 -4.04 9.85
CA ASP A 140 -12.23 -5.24 10.33
C ASP A 140 -12.85 -6.06 9.19
N ALA A 141 -13.46 -5.40 8.21
CA ALA A 141 -13.95 -6.06 7.00
C ALA A 141 -12.79 -6.71 6.20
N LEU A 142 -11.68 -5.99 6.01
CA LEU A 142 -10.49 -6.53 5.35
C LEU A 142 -9.92 -7.74 6.11
N LEU A 143 -9.86 -7.68 7.45
CA LEU A 143 -9.42 -8.81 8.28
C LEU A 143 -10.31 -10.04 8.10
N ALA A 144 -11.64 -9.85 8.03
CA ALA A 144 -12.57 -10.94 7.78
C ALA A 144 -12.31 -11.60 6.41
N VAL A 145 -12.12 -10.79 5.35
CA VAL A 145 -11.77 -11.27 4.01
C VAL A 145 -10.46 -12.05 4.03
N ILE A 146 -9.39 -11.50 4.64
CA ILE A 146 -8.08 -12.15 4.68
C ILE A 146 -8.15 -13.48 5.45
N LYS A 147 -8.80 -13.51 6.62
CA LYS A 147 -8.92 -14.74 7.42
C LYS A 147 -9.66 -15.83 6.64
N SER A 148 -10.82 -15.50 6.07
CA SER A 148 -11.61 -16.44 5.26
C SER A 148 -10.79 -16.99 4.08
N ARG A 149 -10.02 -16.12 3.40
CA ARG A 149 -9.15 -16.53 2.29
C ARG A 149 -7.97 -17.38 2.74
N ASN A 150 -7.30 -17.00 3.81
CA ASN A 150 -6.20 -17.78 4.37
C ASN A 150 -6.67 -19.16 4.85
N GLU A 151 -7.87 -19.27 5.43
CA GLU A 151 -8.47 -20.55 5.81
C GLU A 151 -8.83 -21.41 4.59
N ALA A 152 -9.44 -20.82 3.55
CA ALA A 152 -9.70 -21.51 2.29
C ALA A 152 -8.41 -21.99 1.63
N TRP A 153 -7.36 -21.17 1.69
CA TRP A 153 -6.07 -21.50 1.12
C TRP A 153 -5.32 -22.57 1.92
N GLN A 154 -5.39 -22.52 3.26
CA GLN A 154 -4.88 -23.58 4.13
C GLN A 154 -5.53 -24.92 3.82
N ARG A 155 -6.87 -24.97 3.68
CA ARG A 155 -7.57 -26.19 3.25
C ARG A 155 -7.08 -26.68 1.90
N GLY A 156 -6.90 -25.78 0.94
CA GLY A 156 -6.32 -26.10 -0.37
C GLY A 156 -4.91 -26.69 -0.26
N ILE A 157 -4.04 -26.17 0.63
CA ILE A 157 -2.70 -26.70 0.88
C ILE A 157 -2.77 -28.10 1.53
N ASP A 158 -3.71 -28.32 2.43
CA ASP A 158 -3.83 -29.58 3.16
C ASP A 158 -4.46 -30.71 2.33
N GLU A 159 -5.41 -30.36 1.44
CA GLU A 159 -6.20 -31.31 0.66
C GLU A 159 -5.69 -31.49 -0.78
N LEU A 160 -5.11 -30.45 -1.40
CA LEU A 160 -4.72 -30.44 -2.82
C LEU A 160 -3.19 -30.37 -3.00
N ASN A 161 -2.72 -30.74 -4.20
CA ASN A 161 -1.31 -30.65 -4.57
C ASN A 161 -0.85 -29.16 -4.54
N PRO A 162 0.31 -28.83 -3.91
CA PRO A 162 0.83 -27.45 -3.81
C PRO A 162 1.01 -26.73 -5.15
N SER A 163 1.09 -27.49 -6.24
CA SER A 163 1.21 -26.95 -7.60
C SER A 163 -0.06 -26.20 -8.05
N ILE A 164 -1.22 -26.53 -7.49
CA ILE A 164 -2.52 -25.91 -7.80
C ILE A 164 -2.79 -24.71 -6.87
N SER A 165 -2.21 -24.71 -5.66
CA SER A 165 -2.51 -23.72 -4.62
C SER A 165 -1.94 -22.31 -4.91
N GLY A 166 -1.05 -22.16 -5.89
CA GLY A 166 -0.49 -20.85 -6.28
C GLY A 166 -1.52 -19.88 -6.88
N GLN A 167 -2.64 -20.39 -7.40
CA GLN A 167 -3.69 -19.57 -8.03
C GLN A 167 -4.73 -19.00 -7.05
N ILE A 168 -4.66 -19.34 -5.76
CA ILE A 168 -5.82 -19.23 -4.84
C ILE A 168 -5.81 -17.95 -3.96
N ARG A 169 -4.72 -17.19 -3.93
CA ARG A 169 -4.56 -16.08 -2.96
C ARG A 169 -5.29 -14.78 -3.30
N ASP A 170 -5.97 -14.67 -4.44
CA ASP A 170 -6.57 -13.42 -4.89
C ASP A 170 -7.52 -12.80 -3.85
N PHE A 171 -7.02 -11.88 -3.04
CA PHE A 171 -7.78 -11.21 -1.98
C PHE A 171 -8.71 -10.16 -2.57
N ILE A 172 -8.29 -9.51 -3.66
CA ILE A 172 -9.00 -8.40 -4.28
C ILE A 172 -10.17 -8.90 -5.12
N GLY A 173 -9.94 -9.88 -6.00
CA GLY A 173 -10.97 -10.42 -6.89
C GLY A 173 -12.12 -11.10 -6.15
N TRP A 174 -11.89 -11.48 -4.89
CA TRP A 174 -12.88 -12.11 -4.02
C TRP A 174 -13.44 -11.22 -2.93
N MET A 175 -13.01 -9.96 -2.86
CA MET A 175 -13.53 -9.01 -1.90
C MET A 175 -14.99 -8.69 -2.27
N PRO A 176 -15.94 -8.83 -1.34
CA PRO A 176 -17.34 -8.52 -1.59
C PRO A 176 -17.54 -7.09 -2.11
N SER A 177 -18.49 -6.89 -3.03
CA SER A 177 -18.71 -5.58 -3.67
C SER A 177 -19.15 -4.50 -2.68
N ASP A 178 -19.91 -4.89 -1.66
CA ASP A 178 -20.33 -4.07 -0.52
C ASP A 178 -19.12 -3.57 0.28
N VAL A 179 -18.18 -4.46 0.61
CA VAL A 179 -16.91 -4.08 1.25
C VAL A 179 -16.18 -3.04 0.39
N TRP A 180 -16.08 -3.26 -0.92
CA TRP A 180 -15.46 -2.31 -1.85
C TRP A 180 -16.15 -0.94 -1.91
N SER A 181 -17.48 -0.89 -1.81
CA SER A 181 -18.24 0.36 -1.85
C SER A 181 -18.22 1.13 -0.53
N GLU A 182 -18.06 0.43 0.58
CA GLU A 182 -18.08 1.00 1.94
C GLU A 182 -16.68 1.32 2.48
N LEU A 183 -15.63 1.07 1.69
CA LEU A 183 -14.25 1.41 2.05
C LEU A 183 -14.14 2.91 2.32
N THR A 184 -13.77 3.22 3.56
CA THR A 184 -13.45 4.56 4.03
C THR A 184 -12.02 4.58 4.55
N TYR A 185 -11.43 5.76 4.58
CA TYR A 185 -10.03 5.98 4.95
C TYR A 185 -9.94 7.00 6.08
N GLU A 186 -8.85 6.93 6.84
CA GLU A 186 -8.50 7.84 7.90
C GLU A 186 -7.05 8.28 7.76
N ILE A 187 -6.71 9.39 8.41
CA ILE A 187 -5.34 9.86 8.55
C ILE A 187 -4.80 9.48 9.94
N ALA A 188 -3.61 8.89 9.98
CA ALA A 188 -2.83 8.66 11.19
C ALA A 188 -1.63 9.60 11.23
N LEU A 189 -1.53 10.39 12.29
CA LEU A 189 -0.39 11.28 12.51
C LEU A 189 0.68 10.55 13.33
N LEU A 190 1.81 10.23 12.69
CA LEU A 190 2.95 9.60 13.37
C LEU A 190 3.77 10.64 14.15
N LEU A 191 3.92 11.84 13.55
CA LEU A 191 4.60 12.98 14.17
C LEU A 191 3.70 14.22 14.12
N PRO A 192 2.71 14.31 15.04
CA PRO A 192 1.69 15.34 15.00
C PRO A 192 2.25 16.77 14.99
N GLU A 193 3.32 17.04 15.73
CA GLU A 193 3.99 18.35 15.80
C GLU A 193 4.57 18.83 14.46
N HIS A 194 4.83 17.91 13.53
CA HIS A 194 5.42 18.21 12.22
C HIS A 194 4.37 18.23 11.09
N PHE A 195 3.14 17.77 11.34
CA PHE A 195 2.11 17.66 10.30
C PHE A 195 1.55 19.03 9.91
N LEU A 196 1.17 19.83 10.89
CA LEU A 196 0.73 21.22 10.74
C LEU A 196 1.49 22.08 11.76
N PRO A 197 2.75 22.47 11.47
CA PRO A 197 3.56 23.23 12.40
C PRO A 197 2.94 24.62 12.65
N PHE A 198 3.29 25.23 13.78
CA PHE A 198 2.84 26.59 14.15
C PHE A 198 1.32 26.75 14.25
N GLU A 199 0.62 25.73 14.73
CA GLU A 199 -0.84 25.73 14.91
C GLU A 199 -1.64 26.02 13.63
N GLN A 200 -1.04 25.71 12.47
CA GLN A 200 -1.69 25.91 11.18
C GLN A 200 -2.96 25.07 11.05
N GLU A 201 -3.92 25.65 10.35
CA GLU A 201 -5.15 24.96 9.99
C GLU A 201 -5.04 24.32 8.62
N LEU A 202 -5.58 23.12 8.50
CA LEU A 202 -5.80 22.45 7.24
C LEU A 202 -7.27 22.59 6.85
N LEU A 203 -7.50 23.06 5.64
CA LEU A 203 -8.82 23.24 5.08
C LEU A 203 -9.16 22.04 4.19
N ILE A 204 -10.19 21.29 4.55
CA ILE A 204 -10.67 20.13 3.81
C ILE A 204 -11.99 20.49 3.13
N ARG A 205 -12.12 20.22 1.83
CA ARG A 205 -13.34 20.51 1.09
C ARG A 205 -14.49 19.63 1.60
N ASP A 206 -15.59 20.26 1.96
CA ASP A 206 -16.82 19.55 2.31
C ASP A 206 -17.59 19.18 1.02
N LEU A 207 -18.01 17.93 0.93
CA LEU A 207 -18.83 17.42 -0.18
C LEU A 207 -20.30 17.29 0.20
N THR A 208 -20.64 17.45 1.47
CA THR A 208 -22.03 17.34 1.97
C THR A 208 -22.83 18.59 1.67
N THR A 209 -22.17 19.73 1.48
CA THR A 209 -22.80 21.01 1.17
C THR A 209 -22.84 21.26 -0.35
N PRO A 210 -23.96 21.74 -0.90
CA PRO A 210 -24.09 22.02 -2.34
C PRO A 210 -23.20 23.17 -2.82
N HIS A 211 -22.79 24.06 -1.91
CA HIS A 211 -21.81 25.10 -2.18
C HIS A 211 -20.41 24.64 -1.77
N ILE A 212 -19.38 25.18 -2.44
CA ILE A 212 -17.98 24.93 -2.07
C ILE A 212 -17.77 25.48 -0.65
N SER A 213 -17.79 24.59 0.33
CA SER A 213 -17.47 24.91 1.72
C SER A 213 -16.25 24.11 2.18
N TYR A 214 -15.62 24.58 3.24
CA TYR A 214 -14.39 23.99 3.77
C TYR A 214 -14.55 23.75 5.27
N ILE A 215 -14.20 22.53 5.66
CA ILE A 215 -14.04 22.12 7.05
C ILE A 215 -12.66 22.60 7.51
N ARG A 216 -12.65 23.40 8.56
CA ARG A 216 -11.41 23.83 9.23
C ARG A 216 -10.95 22.73 10.17
N THR A 217 -9.69 22.32 10.05
CA THR A 217 -9.10 21.29 10.91
C THR A 217 -7.76 21.75 11.45
N LYS A 218 -7.34 21.22 12.60
CA LYS A 218 -6.01 21.43 13.18
C LYS A 218 -5.58 20.22 13.98
N VAL A 219 -4.30 20.15 14.34
CA VAL A 219 -3.80 19.08 15.22
C VAL A 219 -4.12 19.42 16.67
N VAL A 220 -4.90 18.57 17.34
CA VAL A 220 -5.22 18.65 18.78
C VAL A 220 -5.11 17.26 19.38
N ASP A 221 -4.44 17.15 20.53
CA ASP A 221 -4.20 15.88 21.22
C ASP A 221 -3.62 14.80 20.29
N LYS A 222 -2.65 15.20 19.45
CA LYS A 222 -1.96 14.33 18.49
C LYS A 222 -2.85 13.80 17.35
N GLU A 223 -4.05 14.36 17.18
CA GLU A 223 -5.04 13.94 16.18
C GLU A 223 -5.43 15.12 15.28
N LEU A 224 -5.83 14.83 14.05
CA LEU A 224 -6.48 15.85 13.21
C LEU A 224 -7.92 16.02 13.67
N ARG A 225 -8.27 17.22 14.14
CA ARG A 225 -9.60 17.53 14.66
C ARG A 225 -10.27 18.66 13.90
N ILE A 226 -11.59 18.57 13.78
CA ILE A 226 -12.45 19.63 13.23
C ILE A 226 -12.53 20.77 14.24
N ILE A 227 -12.32 21.99 13.75
CA ILE A 227 -12.53 23.22 14.51
C ILE A 227 -14.01 23.59 14.35
N PRO A 228 -14.79 23.57 15.44
CA PRO A 228 -16.19 23.92 15.35
C PRO A 228 -16.36 25.41 15.06
N THR A 229 -17.39 25.74 14.29
CA THR A 229 -17.76 27.14 14.01
C THR A 229 -18.36 27.82 15.24
N GLN A 230 -18.98 27.04 16.14
CA GLN A 230 -19.53 27.53 17.40
C GLN A 230 -18.44 27.51 18.49
N PRO A 231 -18.26 28.61 19.24
CA PRO A 231 -17.19 28.73 20.23
C PRO A 231 -17.29 27.74 21.39
N ASP A 232 -18.50 27.28 21.73
CA ASP A 232 -18.74 26.39 22.87
C ASP A 232 -18.71 24.90 22.50
N ALA A 233 -18.58 24.57 21.23
CA ALA A 233 -18.52 23.17 20.80
C ALA A 233 -17.09 22.62 20.95
N GLU A 234 -16.98 21.36 21.35
CA GLU A 234 -15.69 20.69 21.47
C GLU A 234 -15.14 20.24 20.10
N PRO A 235 -13.81 20.34 19.87
CA PRO A 235 -13.19 19.78 18.67
C PRO A 235 -13.35 18.27 18.58
N SER A 236 -14.00 17.80 17.51
CA SER A 236 -14.16 16.37 17.22
C SER A 236 -13.04 15.85 16.31
N ILE A 237 -12.73 14.56 16.39
CA ILE A 237 -11.76 13.91 15.49
C ILE A 237 -12.31 13.98 14.06
N TYR A 238 -11.45 14.28 13.09
CA TYR A 238 -11.82 14.26 11.68
C TYR A 238 -12.28 12.84 11.30
N PRO A 239 -13.52 12.68 10.80
CA PRO A 239 -14.11 11.36 10.62
C PRO A 239 -13.46 10.62 9.44
N PRO A 240 -13.59 9.28 9.39
CA PRO A 240 -13.30 8.52 8.18
C PRO A 240 -14.02 9.07 6.95
N PHE A 241 -13.32 9.04 5.83
CA PHE A 241 -13.76 9.65 4.58
C PHE A 241 -13.70 8.64 3.42
N PRO A 242 -14.68 8.63 2.51
CA PRO A 242 -14.55 7.88 1.26
C PRO A 242 -13.52 8.56 0.35
N HIS A 243 -12.86 7.75 -0.49
CA HIS A 243 -12.05 8.27 -1.58
C HIS A 243 -12.98 8.79 -2.69
N SER A 244 -13.04 10.12 -2.85
CA SER A 244 -13.80 10.74 -3.94
C SER A 244 -13.01 10.60 -5.23
N THR A 245 -13.45 9.70 -6.09
CA THR A 245 -12.74 9.36 -7.32
C THR A 245 -13.70 8.84 -8.38
N GLN A 246 -13.34 9.04 -9.65
CA GLN A 246 -14.03 8.45 -10.80
C GLN A 246 -13.50 7.04 -11.10
N ARG A 247 -12.51 6.56 -10.34
CA ARG A 247 -11.94 5.22 -10.49
C ARG A 247 -12.98 4.14 -10.22
N SER A 248 -12.95 3.10 -11.05
CA SER A 248 -13.81 1.93 -10.93
C SER A 248 -12.99 0.64 -10.97
N GLY A 249 -13.58 -0.45 -10.47
CA GLY A 249 -12.95 -1.76 -10.50
C GLY A 249 -11.52 -1.77 -9.94
N SER A 250 -10.59 -2.29 -10.74
CA SER A 250 -9.19 -2.48 -10.36
C SER A 250 -8.37 -1.20 -10.30
N ASP A 251 -8.88 -0.06 -10.78
CA ASP A 251 -8.19 1.24 -10.72
C ASP A 251 -8.34 1.93 -9.36
N ARG A 252 -9.31 1.48 -8.55
CA ARG A 252 -9.51 1.98 -7.19
C ARG A 252 -8.24 1.81 -6.36
N VAL A 253 -8.02 2.76 -5.45
CA VAL A 253 -6.91 2.70 -4.49
C VAL A 253 -6.98 1.38 -3.73
N ASN A 254 -5.88 0.62 -3.79
CA ASN A 254 -5.84 -0.70 -3.20
C ASN A 254 -5.66 -0.57 -1.67
N PRO A 255 -6.63 -1.04 -0.87
CA PRO A 255 -6.56 -0.87 0.58
C PRO A 255 -5.37 -1.63 1.21
N PHE A 256 -4.91 -2.72 0.62
CA PHE A 256 -3.71 -3.43 1.11
C PHE A 256 -2.44 -2.63 0.88
N PHE A 257 -2.34 -1.86 -0.21
CA PHE A 257 -1.20 -0.97 -0.42
C PHE A 257 -1.17 0.18 0.59
N VAL A 258 -2.35 0.68 0.96
CA VAL A 258 -2.49 1.67 2.04
C VAL A 258 -2.01 1.07 3.37
N CYS A 259 -2.46 -0.15 3.73
CA CYS A 259 -2.01 -0.84 4.94
C CYS A 259 -0.50 -1.12 4.95
N ILE A 260 0.10 -1.53 3.82
CA ILE A 260 1.55 -1.76 3.70
C ILE A 260 2.32 -0.45 3.95
N ASN A 261 1.93 0.64 3.27
CA ASN A 261 2.57 1.94 3.46
C ASN A 261 2.48 2.40 4.93
N ALA A 262 1.31 2.28 5.56
CA ALA A 262 1.09 2.67 6.94
C ALA A 262 1.90 1.81 7.93
N SER A 263 1.86 0.49 7.76
CA SER A 263 2.59 -0.47 8.61
C SER A 263 4.10 -0.24 8.57
N ASP A 264 4.65 -0.02 7.39
CA ASP A 264 6.08 0.21 7.24
C ASP A 264 6.53 1.55 7.84
N LYS A 265 5.74 2.61 7.63
CA LYS A 265 5.97 3.92 8.30
C LYS A 265 5.90 3.79 9.81
N TYR A 266 4.93 3.03 10.32
CA TYR A 266 4.76 2.75 11.74
C TYR A 266 5.96 1.98 12.32
N GLU A 267 6.42 0.90 11.66
CA GLU A 267 7.59 0.14 12.09
C GLU A 267 8.83 1.06 12.17
N HIS A 268 9.09 1.82 11.10
CA HIS A 268 10.20 2.75 11.09
C HIS A 268 10.08 3.83 12.17
N HIS A 269 8.88 4.38 12.36
CA HIS A 269 8.61 5.37 13.37
C HIS A 269 8.88 4.83 14.78
N CYS A 270 8.33 3.65 15.12
CA CYS A 270 8.52 3.01 16.42
C CYS A 270 10.01 2.72 16.70
N LEU A 271 10.76 2.29 15.68
CA LEU A 271 12.21 2.08 15.82
C LEU A 271 12.98 3.37 16.10
N LYS A 272 12.55 4.49 15.51
CA LYS A 272 13.30 5.75 15.55
C LYS A 272 12.89 6.68 16.68
N TYR A 273 11.60 6.77 16.99
CA TYR A 273 11.02 7.74 17.91
C TYR A 273 10.23 7.08 19.07
N GLY A 274 10.02 5.77 19.02
CA GLY A 274 9.14 5.05 19.95
C GLY A 274 7.65 5.22 19.62
N THR A 275 6.77 4.76 20.50
CA THR A 275 5.31 4.84 20.34
C THR A 275 4.69 6.10 20.97
N GLY A 276 5.45 6.81 21.81
CA GLY A 276 4.93 7.90 22.65
C GLY A 276 4.52 9.18 21.91
N THR A 277 4.87 9.36 20.63
CA THR A 277 4.55 10.58 19.86
C THR A 277 3.11 10.58 19.32
N MET A 278 2.49 9.40 19.20
CA MET A 278 1.15 9.21 18.63
C MET A 278 0.08 9.19 19.72
N SER A 279 -1.19 9.35 19.34
CA SER A 279 -2.30 9.08 20.25
C SER A 279 -2.46 7.55 20.43
N PRO A 280 -3.06 7.08 21.56
CA PRO A 280 -3.36 5.65 21.73
C PRO A 280 -4.29 5.08 20.65
N ARG A 281 -5.22 5.89 20.13
CA ARG A 281 -6.12 5.48 19.05
C ARG A 281 -5.34 5.24 17.75
N VAL A 282 -4.48 6.18 17.36
CA VAL A 282 -3.64 6.06 16.16
C VAL A 282 -2.70 4.86 16.27
N ASP A 283 -2.09 4.65 17.43
CA ASP A 283 -1.23 3.48 17.67
C ASP A 283 -2.00 2.16 17.48
N ALA A 284 -3.21 2.05 18.05
CA ALA A 284 -4.07 0.87 17.89
C ALA A 284 -4.46 0.63 16.41
N LEU A 285 -4.80 1.68 15.67
CA LEU A 285 -5.13 1.59 14.25
C LEU A 285 -3.93 1.13 13.41
N LEU A 286 -2.74 1.66 13.67
CA LEU A 286 -1.51 1.25 12.97
C LEU A 286 -1.09 -0.18 13.31
N GLN A 287 -1.28 -0.63 14.56
CA GLN A 287 -1.11 -2.04 14.93
C GLN A 287 -2.09 -2.95 14.18
N LYS A 288 -3.35 -2.55 14.04
CA LYS A 288 -4.35 -3.30 13.25
C LYS A 288 -3.94 -3.38 11.77
N ALA A 289 -3.45 -2.27 11.18
CA ALA A 289 -2.90 -2.27 9.83
C ALA A 289 -1.67 -3.19 9.70
N ALA A 290 -0.76 -3.18 10.69
CA ALA A 290 0.38 -4.07 10.73
C ALA A 290 -0.05 -5.55 10.77
N ARG A 291 -1.08 -5.87 11.57
CA ARG A 291 -1.67 -7.22 11.63
C ARG A 291 -2.27 -7.67 10.30
N ILE A 292 -2.95 -6.76 9.58
CA ILE A 292 -3.43 -7.03 8.22
C ILE A 292 -2.25 -7.43 7.32
N VAL A 293 -1.18 -6.64 7.33
CA VAL A 293 0.01 -6.90 6.51
C VAL A 293 0.65 -8.24 6.87
N GLU A 294 0.76 -8.58 8.15
CA GLU A 294 1.25 -9.90 8.58
C GLU A 294 0.42 -11.05 8.00
N LEU A 295 -0.91 -10.95 8.04
CA LEU A 295 -1.79 -11.99 7.54
C LEU A 295 -1.76 -12.09 6.01
N VAL A 296 -1.62 -10.96 5.31
CA VAL A 296 -1.44 -10.90 3.86
C VAL A 296 -0.15 -11.62 3.44
N PHE A 297 0.95 -11.43 4.17
CA PHE A 297 2.24 -12.06 3.86
C PHE A 297 2.49 -13.36 4.63
N ALA A 298 1.48 -13.91 5.31
CA ALA A 298 1.64 -15.12 6.12
C ALA A 298 2.04 -16.31 5.24
N GLU A 299 3.16 -16.95 5.55
CA GLU A 299 3.54 -18.22 4.92
C GLU A 299 2.72 -19.34 5.58
N LEU A 300 1.85 -19.98 4.81
CA LEU A 300 1.07 -21.12 5.28
C LEU A 300 1.86 -22.40 5.06
N GLU A 301 1.99 -23.19 6.12
CA GLU A 301 2.60 -24.51 6.06
C GLU A 301 1.51 -25.60 6.07
N PRO A 302 1.73 -26.71 5.34
CA PRO A 302 0.82 -27.84 5.42
C PRO A 302 0.78 -28.40 6.84
N ALA A 303 -0.40 -28.75 7.32
CA ALA A 303 -0.56 -29.38 8.63
C ALA A 303 0.26 -30.69 8.69
N PRO A 304 0.89 -31.06 9.82
CA PRO A 304 1.78 -32.22 9.90
C PRO A 304 1.14 -33.54 9.45
N ASN A 305 -0.17 -33.67 9.66
CA ASN A 305 -0.94 -34.87 9.32
C ASN A 305 -1.63 -34.79 7.94
N SER A 306 -1.55 -33.67 7.24
CA SER A 306 -2.15 -33.52 5.91
C SER A 306 -1.36 -34.29 4.85
N TYR A 307 -1.96 -34.49 3.68
CA TYR A 307 -1.30 -35.20 2.58
C TYR A 307 0.03 -34.51 2.21
N CYS A 308 0.01 -33.19 2.11
CA CYS A 308 1.19 -32.38 1.84
C CYS A 308 2.20 -32.41 2.99
N GLY A 309 1.75 -32.41 4.25
CA GLY A 309 2.63 -32.52 5.42
C GLY A 309 3.39 -33.84 5.46
N LYS A 310 2.69 -34.95 5.20
CA LYS A 310 3.31 -36.29 5.09
C LYS A 310 4.34 -36.35 3.97
N ARG A 311 3.99 -35.85 2.78
CA ARG A 311 4.89 -35.82 1.62
C ARG A 311 6.13 -34.95 1.87
N LYS A 312 5.99 -33.79 2.52
CA LYS A 312 7.12 -32.92 2.91
C LYS A 312 8.05 -33.66 3.87
N THR A 313 7.49 -34.33 4.88
CA THR A 313 8.24 -35.12 5.87
C THR A 313 8.98 -36.29 5.22
N GLU A 314 8.34 -37.03 4.31
CA GLU A 314 8.97 -38.10 3.51
C GLU A 314 10.13 -37.57 2.64
N GLN A 315 9.97 -36.40 2.03
CA GLN A 315 11.03 -35.77 1.24
C GLN A 315 12.20 -35.29 2.11
N GLU A 316 11.93 -34.71 3.28
CA GLU A 316 12.96 -34.24 4.20
C GLU A 316 13.75 -35.40 4.80
N THR A 317 13.06 -36.48 5.19
CA THR A 317 13.70 -37.72 5.66
C THR A 317 14.56 -38.36 4.59
N ALA A 318 14.06 -38.48 3.35
CA ALA A 318 14.84 -38.99 2.21
C ALA A 318 16.07 -38.11 1.90
N LYS A 319 15.94 -36.78 1.98
CA LYS A 319 17.09 -35.85 1.80
C LYS A 319 18.12 -36.00 2.92
N LEU A 320 17.68 -36.20 4.16
CA LEU A 320 18.56 -36.39 5.31
C LEU A 320 19.32 -37.72 5.19
N GLU A 321 18.64 -38.78 4.78
CA GLU A 321 19.22 -40.10 4.53
C GLU A 321 20.25 -40.03 3.41
N GLN A 322 19.92 -39.42 2.26
CA GLN A 322 20.87 -39.22 1.17
C GLN A 322 22.08 -38.38 1.59
N LYS A 323 21.89 -37.37 2.45
CA LYS A 323 22.99 -36.56 2.98
C LYS A 323 23.90 -37.41 3.87
N ARG A 324 23.32 -38.26 4.72
CA ARG A 324 24.06 -39.16 5.61
C ARG A 324 24.87 -40.19 4.82
N GLU A 325 24.28 -40.82 3.80
CA GLU A 325 24.99 -41.74 2.90
C GLU A 325 26.21 -41.08 2.24
N ARG A 326 26.05 -39.83 1.76
CA ARG A 326 27.16 -39.05 1.17
C ARG A 326 28.27 -38.72 2.17
N GLU A 327 27.93 -38.52 3.44
CA GLU A 327 28.91 -38.26 4.50
C GLU A 327 29.66 -39.55 4.90
N GLU A 328 28.95 -40.67 4.98
CA GLU A 328 29.55 -42.00 5.23
C GLU A 328 30.49 -42.42 4.08
N GLU A 329 30.10 -42.20 2.82
CA GLU A 329 30.98 -42.45 1.65
C GLU A 329 32.24 -41.58 1.66
N LYS A 330 32.13 -40.31 2.09
CA LYS A 330 33.30 -39.43 2.22
C LYS A 330 34.24 -39.91 3.31
N GLY A 331 33.71 -40.30 4.47
CA GLY A 331 34.50 -40.87 5.57
C GLY A 331 35.23 -42.16 5.17
N ALA A 332 34.56 -43.05 4.41
CA ALA A 332 35.16 -44.29 3.93
C ALA A 332 36.33 -44.05 2.95
N ARG A 333 36.25 -43.01 2.10
CA ARG A 333 37.33 -42.64 1.17
C ARG A 333 38.54 -42.04 1.88
N GLU A 334 38.35 -41.34 2.99
CA GLU A 334 39.44 -40.76 3.78
C GLU A 334 40.14 -41.82 4.66
N GLY A 335 39.41 -42.84 5.13
CA GLY A 335 39.98 -43.95 5.93
C GLY A 335 40.82 -44.97 5.15
N GLY A 336 40.66 -45.07 3.82
CA GLY A 336 41.38 -46.02 2.97
C GLY A 336 42.75 -45.53 2.46
N GLY A 337 43.11 -44.28 2.73
CA GLY A 337 44.34 -43.64 2.28
C GLY A 337 45.56 -43.95 3.16
N GLY A 338 45.94 -45.23 3.26
CA GLY A 338 47.29 -45.59 3.70
C GLY A 338 48.33 -44.95 2.78
N GLY A 339 49.14 -44.05 3.34
CA GLY A 339 50.45 -43.69 2.80
C GLY A 339 50.50 -42.60 1.71
N ARG A 340 50.14 -41.35 2.04
CA ARG A 340 50.68 -40.20 1.30
C ARG A 340 51.70 -39.46 2.16
N ARG A 341 52.98 -39.72 1.84
CA ARG A 341 54.18 -39.04 2.36
C ARG A 341 53.93 -37.54 2.51
N THR A 342 53.99 -37.08 3.76
CA THR A 342 54.31 -35.71 4.15
C THR A 342 55.65 -35.32 3.52
N ARG A 343 55.62 -34.59 2.40
CA ARG A 343 56.78 -33.79 1.97
C ARG A 343 56.77 -32.53 2.81
N SER A 344 57.61 -32.51 3.84
CA SER A 344 57.99 -31.28 4.54
C SER A 344 58.60 -30.33 3.51
N ARG A 345 57.90 -29.23 3.22
CA ARG A 345 58.51 -28.11 2.50
C ARG A 345 59.00 -27.15 3.57
N THR A 346 60.29 -27.26 3.82
CA THR A 346 61.11 -26.45 4.70
C THR A 346 60.92 -24.97 4.39
N MET A 347 60.83 -24.18 5.46
CA MET A 347 60.87 -22.73 5.46
C MET A 347 62.14 -22.20 4.79
N HIS A 348 62.01 -21.08 4.09
CA HIS A 348 63.09 -20.11 3.98
C HIS A 348 62.50 -18.71 4.16
N ASP A 349 63.15 -17.99 5.06
CA ASP A 349 62.90 -16.63 5.53
C ASP A 349 63.10 -15.53 4.47
N ALA A 350 62.69 -14.32 4.89
CA ALA A 350 63.07 -12.97 4.46
C ALA A 350 62.07 -12.34 3.46
N VAL A 351 61.59 -11.10 3.59
CA VAL A 351 62.09 -9.85 4.19
C VAL A 351 60.89 -8.93 4.52
N GLU A 352 61.09 -8.03 5.49
CA GLU A 352 60.49 -6.69 5.75
C GLU A 352 59.53 -6.16 4.67
N GLY A 353 58.39 -5.53 4.95
CA GLY A 353 58.10 -4.48 5.92
C GLY A 353 57.10 -3.53 5.23
N GLY A 354 56.12 -2.98 5.95
CA GLY A 354 55.14 -2.09 5.34
C GLY A 354 53.92 -1.84 6.20
N LEU A 355 54.06 -0.92 7.15
CA LEU A 355 52.98 -0.24 7.86
C LEU A 355 52.00 0.39 6.87
N SER A 356 50.72 0.05 6.98
CA SER A 356 49.60 0.90 6.56
C SER A 356 48.39 0.58 7.43
N GLU A 357 48.02 1.55 8.25
CA GLU A 357 46.77 1.62 8.99
C GLU A 357 45.58 1.61 8.01
N ALA A 358 44.57 0.77 8.27
CA ALA A 358 43.28 0.86 7.63
C ALA A 358 42.16 0.36 8.57
N ILE A 359 41.56 1.33 9.25
CA ILE A 359 40.12 1.55 9.41
C ILE A 359 39.24 0.30 9.48
N GLU A 360 38.70 0.11 10.68
CA GLU A 360 37.70 -0.87 11.09
C GLU A 360 36.39 -0.70 10.28
N GLY A 361 36.30 -1.43 9.17
CA GLY A 361 35.10 -1.55 8.34
C GLY A 361 34.41 -2.89 8.58
N THR A 362 33.24 -2.85 9.21
CA THR A 362 32.39 -4.00 9.53
C THR A 362 31.91 -4.70 8.26
N HIS A 363 32.61 -5.77 7.86
CA HIS A 363 32.24 -6.62 6.74
C HIS A 363 31.19 -7.65 7.16
N ILE A 364 29.91 -7.37 6.89
CA ILE A 364 28.84 -8.36 6.99
C ILE A 364 28.96 -9.32 5.79
N LYS A 365 29.35 -10.56 6.06
CA LYS A 365 29.25 -11.68 5.10
C LYS A 365 27.79 -12.06 4.90
N LEU A 366 27.18 -11.60 3.81
CA LEU A 366 25.93 -12.16 3.30
C LEU A 366 26.24 -13.42 2.48
N VAL A 367 26.05 -14.58 3.10
CA VAL A 367 25.96 -15.88 2.44
C VAL A 367 24.49 -16.16 2.20
N GLY A 368 24.09 -16.27 0.93
CA GLY A 368 22.72 -16.59 0.56
C GLY A 368 22.48 -16.48 -0.94
N GLN A 369 23.11 -17.35 -1.73
CA GLN A 369 22.70 -17.58 -3.11
C GLN A 369 21.28 -18.15 -3.10
N VAL A 370 20.30 -17.35 -3.50
CA VAL A 370 18.99 -17.85 -3.90
C VAL A 370 19.16 -18.49 -5.28
N LYS A 371 19.11 -19.83 -5.32
CA LYS A 371 18.95 -20.56 -6.59
C LYS A 371 17.53 -20.32 -7.08
N SER A 372 17.40 -19.52 -8.14
CA SER A 372 16.22 -19.47 -8.99
C SER A 372 16.02 -20.86 -9.62
N MET A 373 14.93 -21.53 -9.25
CA MET A 373 14.41 -22.66 -10.00
C MET A 373 13.73 -22.12 -11.26
N GLU A 374 14.44 -22.21 -12.37
CA GLU A 374 13.92 -22.00 -13.71
C GLU A 374 13.63 -23.39 -14.29
N VAL A 375 12.41 -23.93 -14.10
CA VAL A 375 11.97 -25.17 -14.75
C VAL A 375 10.45 -25.13 -15.02
N VAL A 376 10.13 -25.37 -16.29
CA VAL A 376 8.82 -25.65 -16.94
C VAL A 376 7.97 -24.45 -17.38
N ARG A 377 8.34 -23.90 -18.54
CA ARG A 377 7.37 -23.67 -19.63
C ARG A 377 7.18 -24.99 -20.39
N GLU A 378 6.01 -25.14 -20.96
CA GLU A 378 5.48 -26.28 -21.73
C GLU A 378 4.88 -27.41 -20.88
N LEU A 379 3.56 -27.33 -20.71
CA LEU A 379 2.60 -28.40 -21.04
C LEU A 379 1.17 -27.87 -20.83
N GLY A 380 0.31 -28.04 -21.83
CA GLY A 380 -1.12 -28.29 -21.57
C GLY A 380 -2.12 -27.16 -21.79
N SER A 381 -2.15 -26.58 -23.00
CA SER A 381 -3.39 -26.04 -23.57
C SER A 381 -4.37 -27.19 -23.85
N ALA A 382 -5.07 -27.70 -22.82
CA ALA A 382 -6.28 -28.51 -22.96
C ALA A 382 -6.73 -28.93 -21.56
N PHE A 383 -7.57 -28.14 -20.89
CA PHE A 383 -8.59 -28.62 -19.93
C PHE A 383 -9.32 -27.39 -19.37
N PHE A 384 -10.28 -26.87 -20.14
CA PHE A 384 -11.34 -26.02 -19.62
C PHE A 384 -12.67 -26.58 -20.14
N PRO A 385 -13.61 -27.01 -19.27
CA PRO A 385 -14.99 -27.05 -19.69
C PRO A 385 -15.48 -25.60 -19.83
N ARG A 386 -15.94 -25.24 -21.04
CA ARG A 386 -16.72 -24.02 -21.27
C ARG A 386 -17.99 -24.07 -20.39
N PRO A 387 -18.41 -22.97 -19.77
CA PRO A 387 -19.78 -22.87 -19.27
C PRO A 387 -20.71 -22.83 -20.49
N THR A 388 -21.51 -23.87 -20.68
CA THR A 388 -22.68 -23.83 -21.56
C THR A 388 -23.79 -23.10 -20.82
N ALA A 389 -23.94 -21.81 -21.11
CA ALA A 389 -25.18 -21.09 -20.85
C ALA A 389 -25.83 -20.84 -22.22
N ASP A 390 -26.88 -21.61 -22.51
CA ASP A 390 -27.79 -21.32 -23.62
C ASP A 390 -28.55 -20.02 -23.32
N PRO A 391 -28.55 -19.03 -24.22
CA PRO A 391 -29.43 -17.88 -24.11
C PRO A 391 -30.82 -18.23 -24.63
N CYS A 392 -31.85 -18.05 -23.79
CA CYS A 392 -33.22 -17.96 -24.26
C CYS A 392 -33.39 -16.72 -25.18
N PRO A 393 -34.13 -16.83 -26.29
CA PRO A 393 -34.37 -15.71 -27.18
C PRO A 393 -35.45 -14.80 -26.58
N ILE A 394 -35.14 -13.51 -26.42
CA ILE A 394 -36.16 -12.48 -26.21
C ILE A 394 -36.26 -11.71 -27.52
N ASP A 395 -37.44 -11.83 -28.12
CA ASP A 395 -37.83 -11.11 -29.33
C ASP A 395 -37.74 -9.59 -29.13
N SER A 396 -37.06 -8.95 -30.09
CA SER A 396 -37.04 -7.51 -30.26
C SER A 396 -38.22 -7.07 -31.12
N ALA A 397 -39.12 -6.24 -30.58
CA ALA A 397 -39.86 -5.24 -31.35
C ALA A 397 -40.62 -4.28 -30.42
N ALA A 398 -40.13 -3.05 -30.29
CA ALA A 398 -40.93 -1.82 -30.41
C ALA A 398 -40.04 -0.63 -30.03
N GLY A 399 -39.82 0.27 -30.99
CA GLY A 399 -39.04 1.49 -30.78
C GLY A 399 -39.77 2.50 -29.90
N PHE A 400 -39.00 3.40 -29.29
CA PHE A 400 -39.53 4.68 -28.86
C PHE A 400 -38.54 5.80 -29.13
N LEU A 401 -39.11 6.85 -29.70
CA LEU A 401 -38.49 8.05 -30.24
C LEU A 401 -38.02 8.98 -29.13
N SER A 402 -37.00 9.78 -29.46
CA SER A 402 -36.69 11.05 -28.85
C SER A 402 -37.93 11.89 -28.57
N ASN A 403 -37.97 12.60 -27.45
CA ASN A 403 -38.62 13.91 -27.38
C ASN A 403 -38.10 14.77 -26.23
N THR A 404 -37.35 15.78 -26.61
CA THR A 404 -37.32 17.13 -26.05
C THR A 404 -38.75 17.70 -25.99
N VAL A 405 -39.19 18.24 -24.85
CA VAL A 405 -40.27 19.25 -24.81
C VAL A 405 -39.99 20.28 -23.70
N LEU A 406 -39.91 21.52 -24.16
CA LEU A 406 -40.01 22.78 -23.43
C LEU A 406 -41.49 23.06 -23.07
N SER A 407 -41.71 23.64 -21.88
CA SER A 407 -42.76 24.58 -21.46
C SER A 407 -44.19 24.45 -22.00
N ASP A 408 -45.18 24.37 -21.12
CA ASP A 408 -46.07 25.52 -20.91
C ASP A 408 -47.01 25.40 -19.70
N THR A 409 -47.36 26.60 -19.24
CA THR A 409 -48.25 27.08 -18.18
C THR A 409 -49.62 26.41 -18.03
N ALA A 410 -50.08 26.27 -16.79
CA ALA A 410 -51.48 26.45 -16.43
C ALA A 410 -51.59 27.04 -15.02
N LEU A 411 -52.39 28.12 -14.95
CA LEU A 411 -52.79 28.89 -13.79
C LEU A 411 -53.77 28.08 -12.94
N GLU A 412 -53.56 28.01 -11.64
CA GLU A 412 -54.66 27.95 -10.67
C GLU A 412 -54.41 29.00 -9.60
N GLU A 413 -55.30 29.99 -9.59
CA GLU A 413 -55.50 30.95 -8.53
C GLU A 413 -56.14 30.24 -7.35
N ASP A 414 -55.54 30.32 -6.18
CA ASP A 414 -56.29 30.29 -4.92
C ASP A 414 -55.70 31.35 -4.01
N GLY A 415 -56.55 32.33 -3.70
CA GLY A 415 -56.22 33.49 -2.92
C GLY A 415 -56.13 33.17 -1.43
N ASP A 416 -55.15 33.78 -0.77
CA ASP A 416 -55.25 34.05 0.66
C ASP A 416 -54.76 35.48 0.93
N THR A 417 -55.74 36.31 1.29
CA THR A 417 -55.58 37.64 1.85
C THR A 417 -54.84 37.59 3.18
N PHE A 418 -53.68 38.27 3.27
CA PHE A 418 -53.07 38.61 4.55
C PHE A 418 -52.91 40.13 4.70
N ASN A 419 -53.59 40.66 5.71
CA ASN A 419 -53.62 42.07 6.08
C ASN A 419 -52.28 42.55 6.63
N MET A 420 -51.76 43.67 6.11
CA MET A 420 -50.74 44.47 6.79
C MET A 420 -51.42 45.53 7.65
N SER A 421 -51.30 45.38 8.96
CA SER A 421 -51.45 46.45 9.94
C SER A 421 -50.35 47.50 9.73
N LYS A 422 -50.78 48.75 9.54
CA LYS A 422 -49.97 49.95 9.80
C LYS A 422 -49.97 50.16 11.32
N GLU A 423 -48.78 50.27 11.90
CA GLU A 423 -48.58 50.95 13.17
C GLU A 423 -48.16 52.40 12.91
N ASP A 424 -48.60 53.27 13.81
CA ASP A 424 -48.47 54.73 13.84
C ASP A 424 -47.03 55.23 14.05
#